data_AF-A0A813ZN93-F1
#
_entry.id   AF-A0A813ZN93-F1
#
_cell.length_a   1.000
_cell.length_b   1.000
_cell.length_c   1.000
_cell.angle_alpha   90.00
_cell.angle_beta   90.00
_cell.angle_gamma   90.00
#
_symmetry.space_group_name_H-M   'P 1'
#
loop_
_entity.id
_entity.type
_entity.pdbx_description
1 polymer ?
#
loop_
_entity_poly.entity_id
_entity_poly.type
_entity_poly.pdbx_seq_one_letter_code
_entity_poly.pdbx_strand_id
1 'polypeptide(L)'
;MAEDAIKEEEQQESPFIENESEGLETACYRKCRGLFCLTATENHFEHEIPLDYSPFLDSLAAYPSKTYERIESLLKLDHSIDRVKNLIKNKHITCVDLVLFYLKRVQMTNDYYKVVIELNPHLLTEAKLLDAELNDNNIEKKALFGCVAAIKGNISIRDMYNDAGAHVLHQKKMKYDAPIVKKLREQGCVILGRTNLSEWAYAFTQDAPSGFSAVGGQCIHPDDMHEDVSGSSSGSAAGIKLNLFTFSLGTETQGSLLSPAINVRNVCTLKPTLGTWSGEDIIPVNYDQDCCGPMTRTIKDVELLHRIAVGIPNTSDSDSRSLRVGYLGKLPAYMPSAEECTNYIMFIYRSITRRQCLGPDSLPSATFDNISQFK
;
A
#
# COMPACT_ATOMS: atom_id res chain seq x y z
N MET A 1 33.79 31.66 51.42
CA MET A 1 33.53 32.62 50.33
C MET A 1 33.09 31.79 49.14
N ALA A 2 31.82 31.34 49.16
CA ALA A 2 30.65 31.99 48.55
C ALA A 2 30.59 31.61 47.05
N GLU A 3 29.76 30.64 46.65
CA GLU A 3 28.30 30.71 46.38
C GLU A 3 27.95 31.53 45.12
N ASP A 4 27.22 30.86 44.23
CA ASP A 4 26.15 31.31 43.31
C ASP A 4 26.37 32.49 42.33
N ALA A 5 26.00 32.26 41.06
CA ALA A 5 24.83 32.92 40.47
C ALA A 5 24.60 32.54 38.98
N ILE A 6 23.43 31.98 38.74
CA ILE A 6 22.65 32.02 37.50
C ILE A 6 22.36 33.49 37.14
N LYS A 7 22.46 33.88 35.85
CA LYS A 7 21.66 34.97 35.28
C LYS A 7 21.27 34.73 33.81
N GLU A 8 20.01 35.05 33.57
CA GLU A 8 19.18 34.86 32.38
C GLU A 8 19.42 35.88 31.26
N GLU A 9 18.95 35.46 30.08
CA GLU A 9 18.44 36.17 28.89
C GLU A 9 18.55 37.70 28.77
N GLU A 10 18.95 38.14 27.56
CA GLU A 10 18.27 39.23 26.85
C GLU A 10 18.14 38.87 25.36
N GLN A 11 16.90 38.64 24.91
CA GLN A 11 16.51 38.46 23.52
C GLN A 11 16.52 39.83 22.82
N GLN A 12 17.23 39.93 21.70
CA GLN A 12 17.17 41.09 20.82
C GLN A 12 16.17 40.82 19.70
N GLU A 13 14.96 41.39 19.80
CA GLU A 13 13.95 41.38 18.74
C GLU A 13 14.42 42.21 17.52
N SER A 14 14.24 41.66 16.33
CA SER A 14 14.44 42.33 15.04
C SER A 14 13.07 42.65 14.41
N PRO A 15 12.89 43.82 13.77
CA PRO A 15 11.56 44.36 13.51
C PRO A 15 10.87 43.72 12.29
N PHE A 16 9.56 43.57 12.44
CA PHE A 16 8.57 43.26 11.42
C PHE A 16 8.69 44.21 10.20
N ILE A 17 8.69 43.64 9.00
CA ILE A 17 8.26 44.32 7.76
C ILE A 17 7.10 43.51 7.19
N GLU A 18 5.89 44.07 7.31
CA GLU A 18 4.70 43.61 6.61
C GLU A 18 4.79 44.02 5.14
N ASN A 19 4.63 43.05 4.24
CA ASN A 19 4.18 43.33 2.87
C ASN A 19 3.02 42.39 2.58
N GLU A 20 1.81 42.92 2.74
CA GLU A 20 0.58 42.35 2.21
C GLU A 20 0.54 42.56 0.70
N SER A 21 0.68 41.50 -0.09
CA SER A 21 -0.06 41.33 -1.34
C SER A 21 0.18 39.94 -1.94
N GLU A 22 -0.90 39.32 -2.40
CA GLU A 22 -1.01 38.11 -3.24
C GLU A 22 -1.31 36.78 -2.51
N GLY A 23 -2.61 36.60 -2.22
CA GLY A 23 -3.40 35.53 -2.87
C GLY A 23 -3.22 34.08 -2.40
N LEU A 24 -4.14 33.64 -1.52
CA LEU A 24 -4.73 32.30 -1.44
C LEU A 24 -3.79 31.09 -1.60
N GLU A 25 -3.26 30.59 -0.47
CA GLU A 25 -3.20 29.16 -0.08
C GLU A 25 -2.36 29.05 1.21
N THR A 26 -2.56 28.01 2.00
CA THR A 26 -1.94 27.72 3.32
C THR A 26 -2.57 28.40 4.55
N ALA A 27 -3.62 27.76 5.07
CA ALA A 27 -4.11 28.03 6.43
C ALA A 27 -4.19 26.72 7.23
N CYS A 28 -3.08 26.32 7.84
CA CYS A 28 -2.96 25.98 9.28
C CYS A 28 -1.55 25.44 9.58
N TYR A 29 -0.56 26.34 9.68
CA TYR A 29 0.76 26.04 10.23
C TYR A 29 0.91 26.79 11.55
N ARG A 30 1.05 26.06 12.67
CA ARG A 30 1.54 26.47 14.01
C ARG A 30 1.26 25.29 14.95
N LYS A 31 2.13 24.75 15.79
CA LYS A 31 3.45 25.11 16.36
C LYS A 31 4.08 23.79 16.82
N CYS A 32 5.31 23.47 16.45
CA CYS A 32 6.15 22.56 17.23
C CYS A 32 7.58 23.11 17.31
N ARG A 33 8.07 23.23 18.54
CA ARG A 33 9.44 23.59 18.91
C ARG A 33 10.27 22.29 18.92
N GLY A 34 11.34 22.25 18.14
CA GLY A 34 12.36 21.19 18.16
C GLY A 34 12.50 20.44 16.84
N LEU A 35 13.57 20.78 16.09
CA LEU A 35 14.21 20.15 14.91
C LEU A 35 13.63 18.78 14.47
N PHE A 36 13.17 18.53 13.25
CA PHE A 36 13.45 19.08 11.92
C PHE A 36 12.15 19.52 11.23
N CYS A 37 12.17 20.67 10.55
CA CYS A 37 11.10 21.08 9.64
C CYS A 37 11.53 20.68 8.22
N LEU A 38 10.88 19.68 7.63
CA LEU A 38 10.93 19.51 6.18
C LEU A 38 10.15 20.68 5.58
N THR A 39 10.87 21.77 5.24
CA THR A 39 10.29 22.86 4.46
C THR A 39 10.00 22.32 3.06
N ALA A 40 8.72 22.31 2.69
CA ALA A 40 8.21 21.82 1.42
C ALA A 40 8.58 22.75 0.23
N THR A 41 9.85 23.07 0.06
CA THR A 41 10.32 23.76 -1.14
C THR A 41 11.06 22.83 -2.09
N GLU A 42 11.78 21.80 -1.61
CA GLU A 42 12.31 20.71 -2.45
C GLU A 42 12.45 19.42 -1.60
N ASN A 43 11.40 18.60 -1.50
CA ASN A 43 11.47 17.25 -0.90
C ASN A 43 12.14 16.28 -1.88
N HIS A 44 13.38 16.57 -2.27
CA HIS A 44 14.19 15.73 -3.16
C HIS A 44 15.52 15.43 -2.47
N PHE A 45 15.75 14.13 -2.21
CA PHE A 45 17.06 13.67 -1.78
C PHE A 45 17.99 13.54 -2.99
N GLU A 46 19.29 13.77 -2.81
CA GLU A 46 20.30 13.77 -3.90
C GLU A 46 20.26 12.50 -4.77
N HIS A 47 19.83 11.38 -4.19
CA HIS A 47 19.77 10.07 -4.84
C HIS A 47 18.36 9.58 -5.15
N GLU A 48 17.35 10.42 -4.92
CA GLU A 48 15.97 10.12 -5.23
C GLU A 48 15.77 10.04 -6.74
N ILE A 49 15.11 8.98 -7.20
CA ILE A 49 14.88 8.73 -8.62
C ILE A 49 13.39 8.96 -8.92
N PRO A 50 13.04 9.94 -9.77
CA PRO A 50 11.65 10.20 -10.10
C PRO A 50 11.04 9.06 -10.92
N LEU A 51 9.72 8.88 -10.80
CA LEU A 51 9.00 7.88 -11.59
C LEU A 51 9.03 8.24 -13.09
N ASP A 52 9.35 7.26 -13.92
CA ASP A 52 9.30 7.40 -15.38
C ASP A 52 7.87 7.14 -15.91
N TYR A 53 7.19 8.22 -16.31
CA TYR A 53 5.89 8.16 -16.96
C TYR A 53 5.96 8.16 -18.49
N SER A 54 7.15 8.28 -19.08
CA SER A 54 7.32 8.40 -20.54
C SER A 54 6.59 7.32 -21.35
N PRO A 55 6.50 6.03 -20.91
CA PRO A 55 5.77 5.00 -21.66
C PRO A 55 4.24 5.18 -21.66
N PHE A 56 3.71 6.08 -20.82
CA PHE A 56 2.28 6.20 -20.55
C PHE A 56 1.70 7.58 -20.90
N LEU A 57 2.53 8.58 -21.25
CA LEU A 57 2.10 9.97 -21.42
C LEU A 57 0.92 10.13 -22.39
N ASP A 58 1.00 9.54 -23.58
CA ASP A 58 -0.07 9.63 -24.57
C ASP A 58 -1.37 9.00 -24.08
N SER A 59 -1.28 7.85 -23.40
CA SER A 59 -2.46 7.15 -22.89
C SER A 59 -3.07 7.87 -21.69
N LEU A 60 -2.25 8.46 -20.82
CA LEU A 60 -2.70 9.29 -19.69
C LEU A 60 -3.32 10.61 -20.14
N ALA A 61 -2.77 11.23 -21.19
CA ALA A 61 -3.34 12.44 -21.79
C ALA A 61 -4.69 12.17 -22.47
N ALA A 62 -4.83 11.01 -23.11
CA ALA A 62 -6.08 10.57 -23.72
C ALA A 62 -7.10 10.00 -22.72
N TYR A 63 -6.72 9.77 -21.46
CA TYR A 63 -7.56 9.11 -20.46
C TYR A 63 -8.61 10.09 -19.88
N PRO A 64 -9.92 9.91 -20.15
CA PRO A 64 -10.92 10.91 -19.79
C PRO A 64 -11.19 10.95 -18.27
N SER A 65 -11.29 12.15 -17.68
CA SER A 65 -11.64 12.33 -16.26
C SER A 65 -12.97 11.65 -15.88
N LYS A 66 -13.97 11.69 -16.78
CA LYS A 66 -15.24 10.99 -16.57
C LYS A 66 -15.08 9.47 -16.44
N THR A 67 -14.12 8.88 -17.16
CA THR A 67 -13.81 7.45 -17.04
C THR A 67 -13.17 7.17 -15.68
N TYR A 68 -12.22 8.01 -15.26
CA TYR A 68 -11.61 7.94 -13.93
C TYR A 68 -12.66 7.97 -12.81
N GLU A 69 -13.54 8.99 -12.79
CA GLU A 69 -14.60 9.17 -11.79
C GLU A 69 -15.57 7.98 -11.75
N ARG A 70 -15.95 7.48 -12.94
CA ARG A 70 -16.81 6.29 -13.06
C ARG A 70 -16.16 5.06 -12.44
N ILE A 71 -14.88 4.82 -12.72
CA ILE A 71 -14.15 3.66 -12.19
C ILE A 71 -13.94 3.79 -10.69
N GLU A 72 -13.62 4.98 -10.19
CA GLU A 72 -13.52 5.25 -8.76
C GLU A 72 -14.81 4.89 -8.02
N SER A 73 -15.95 5.31 -8.57
CA SER A 73 -17.29 4.99 -8.05
C SER A 73 -17.61 3.49 -8.12
N LEU A 74 -17.23 2.82 -9.22
CA LEU A 74 -17.48 1.38 -9.41
C LEU A 74 -16.64 0.52 -8.47
N LEU A 75 -15.37 0.84 -8.32
CA LEU A 75 -14.47 0.13 -7.42
C LEU A 75 -14.91 0.33 -5.98
N LYS A 76 -15.29 1.57 -5.62
CA LYS A 76 -15.41 2.02 -4.23
C LYS A 76 -14.03 1.99 -3.54
N LEU A 77 -13.85 2.83 -2.53
CA LEU A 77 -12.58 3.02 -1.82
C LEU A 77 -12.08 1.76 -1.11
N ASP A 78 -12.84 0.66 -1.10
CA ASP A 78 -12.53 -0.61 -0.44
C ASP A 78 -12.72 -1.88 -1.30
N HIS A 79 -12.53 -1.79 -2.63
CA HIS A 79 -12.59 -2.96 -3.53
C HIS A 79 -11.65 -4.11 -3.13
N SER A 80 -12.12 -5.34 -3.35
CA SER A 80 -11.42 -6.63 -3.27
C SER A 80 -11.03 -7.17 -4.65
N ILE A 81 -10.24 -8.25 -4.69
CA ILE A 81 -9.89 -8.96 -5.94
C ILE A 81 -11.16 -9.41 -6.68
N ASP A 82 -12.12 -9.99 -5.96
CA ASP A 82 -13.40 -10.43 -6.53
C ASP A 82 -14.18 -9.28 -7.16
N ARG A 83 -14.16 -8.09 -6.53
CA ARG A 83 -14.85 -6.91 -7.08
C ARG A 83 -14.24 -6.51 -8.42
N VAL A 84 -12.92 -6.43 -8.50
CA VAL A 84 -12.19 -6.11 -9.73
C VAL A 84 -12.53 -7.12 -10.83
N LYS A 85 -12.41 -8.41 -10.53
CA LYS A 85 -12.73 -9.48 -11.48
C LYS A 85 -14.16 -9.41 -12.00
N ASN A 86 -15.13 -9.16 -11.13
CA ASN A 86 -16.53 -9.04 -11.53
C ASN A 86 -16.78 -7.83 -12.44
N LEU A 87 -16.11 -6.70 -12.21
CA LEU A 87 -16.23 -5.54 -13.09
C LEU A 87 -15.66 -5.82 -14.49
N ILE A 88 -14.53 -6.54 -14.57
CA ILE A 88 -13.92 -6.95 -15.84
C ILE A 88 -14.78 -8.01 -16.55
N LYS A 89 -15.22 -9.05 -15.84
CA LYS A 89 -16.11 -10.11 -16.36
C LYS A 89 -17.38 -9.53 -16.99
N ASN A 90 -18.01 -8.59 -16.30
CA ASN A 90 -19.23 -7.93 -16.77
C ASN A 90 -18.96 -6.78 -17.75
N LYS A 91 -17.72 -6.59 -18.21
CA LYS A 91 -17.31 -5.55 -19.17
C LYS A 91 -17.66 -4.13 -18.71
N HIS A 92 -17.73 -3.90 -17.40
CA HIS A 92 -17.90 -2.55 -16.85
C HIS A 92 -16.60 -1.76 -16.95
N ILE A 93 -15.45 -2.43 -16.85
CA ILE A 93 -14.11 -1.86 -17.04
C ILE A 93 -13.26 -2.87 -17.83
N THR A 94 -12.24 -2.39 -18.53
CA THR A 94 -11.17 -3.20 -19.12
C THR A 94 -9.95 -3.28 -18.20
N CYS A 95 -8.99 -4.17 -18.48
CA CYS A 95 -7.70 -4.20 -17.80
C CYS A 95 -6.91 -2.91 -18.06
N VAL A 96 -6.95 -2.40 -19.30
CA VAL A 96 -6.34 -1.10 -19.65
C VAL A 96 -6.96 0.05 -18.86
N ASP A 97 -8.28 0.08 -18.73
CA ASP A 97 -8.98 1.09 -17.92
C ASP A 97 -8.49 1.07 -16.47
N LEU A 98 -8.35 -0.11 -15.88
CA LEU A 98 -7.91 -0.26 -14.49
C LEU A 98 -6.45 0.14 -14.30
N VAL A 99 -5.57 -0.21 -15.25
CA VAL A 99 -4.16 0.20 -15.22
C VAL A 99 -4.02 1.72 -15.35
N LEU A 100 -4.75 2.34 -16.28
CA LEU A 100 -4.74 3.79 -16.44
C LEU A 100 -5.33 4.51 -15.22
N PHE A 101 -6.37 3.93 -14.60
CA PHE A 101 -6.90 4.42 -13.33
C PHE A 101 -5.83 4.46 -12.24
N TYR A 102 -5.12 3.36 -11.98
CA TYR A 102 -4.07 3.36 -10.95
C TYR A 102 -2.88 4.23 -11.32
N LEU A 103 -2.41 4.22 -12.58
CA LEU A 103 -1.34 5.13 -13.03
C LEU A 103 -1.71 6.59 -12.80
N LYS A 104 -2.96 6.98 -13.07
CA LYS A 104 -3.44 8.35 -12.83
C LYS A 104 -3.43 8.69 -11.34
N ARG A 105 -3.84 7.76 -10.47
CA ARG A 105 -3.76 7.95 -9.02
C ARG A 105 -2.32 8.12 -8.55
N VAL A 106 -1.41 7.24 -8.98
CA VAL A 106 0.02 7.34 -8.64
C VAL A 106 0.57 8.68 -9.12
N GLN A 107 0.24 9.13 -10.34
CA GLN A 107 0.63 10.45 -10.85
C GLN A 107 0.12 11.61 -9.96
N MET A 108 -1.07 11.50 -9.39
CA MET A 108 -1.66 12.55 -8.56
C MET A 108 -1.12 12.58 -7.13
N THR A 109 -0.63 11.44 -6.61
CA THR A 109 -0.37 11.29 -5.16
C THR A 109 1.07 10.99 -4.82
N ASN A 110 1.84 10.38 -5.71
CA ASN A 110 3.13 9.78 -5.34
C ASN A 110 4.22 10.82 -5.06
N ASP A 111 4.13 12.02 -5.64
CA ASP A 111 5.07 13.10 -5.35
C ASP A 111 5.05 13.51 -3.86
N TYR A 112 3.89 13.36 -3.21
CA TYR A 112 3.74 13.58 -1.77
C TYR A 112 3.96 12.31 -0.96
N TYR A 113 3.24 11.22 -1.25
CA TYR A 113 3.25 10.03 -0.39
C TYR A 113 4.44 9.09 -0.60
N LYS A 114 5.17 9.23 -1.71
CA LYS A 114 6.37 8.43 -2.05
C LYS A 114 6.19 6.92 -1.85
N VAL A 115 5.07 6.39 -2.34
CA VAL A 115 4.64 4.99 -2.16
C VAL A 115 5.28 4.06 -3.18
N VAL A 116 5.44 4.51 -4.41
CA VAL A 116 5.96 3.77 -5.57
C VAL A 116 7.33 4.33 -5.93
N ILE A 117 8.30 3.45 -6.16
CA ILE A 117 9.70 3.81 -6.48
C ILE A 117 10.10 3.46 -7.91
N GLU A 118 9.32 2.62 -8.60
CA GLU A 118 9.53 2.30 -10.01
C GLU A 118 8.22 1.80 -10.62
N LEU A 119 7.88 2.27 -11.83
CA LEU A 119 6.76 1.75 -12.61
C LEU A 119 7.25 0.71 -13.62
N ASN A 120 6.50 -0.38 -13.81
CA ASN A 120 6.85 -1.37 -14.83
C ASN A 120 6.57 -0.79 -16.24
N PRO A 121 7.60 -0.65 -17.11
CA PRO A 121 7.44 -0.01 -18.42
C PRO A 121 6.50 -0.78 -19.38
N HIS A 122 6.17 -2.04 -19.07
CA HIS A 122 5.33 -2.90 -19.89
C HIS A 122 3.85 -2.90 -19.48
N LEU A 123 3.45 -2.08 -18.49
CA LEU A 123 2.10 -2.05 -17.91
C LEU A 123 0.95 -2.11 -18.92
N LEU A 124 0.92 -1.15 -19.84
CA LEU A 124 -0.17 -1.03 -20.81
C LEU A 124 -0.16 -2.17 -21.83
N THR A 125 1.02 -2.67 -22.19
CA THR A 125 1.14 -3.81 -23.10
C THR A 125 0.60 -5.08 -22.45
N GLU A 126 0.97 -5.34 -21.18
CA GLU A 126 0.46 -6.49 -20.42
C GLU A 126 -1.07 -6.41 -20.25
N ALA A 127 -1.60 -5.23 -19.93
CA ALA A 127 -3.05 -5.02 -19.80
C ALA A 127 -3.80 -5.26 -21.12
N LYS A 128 -3.28 -4.75 -22.25
CA LYS A 128 -3.86 -4.96 -23.58
C LYS A 128 -3.88 -6.44 -23.98
N LEU A 129 -2.83 -7.19 -23.62
CA LEU A 129 -2.79 -8.64 -23.88
C LEU A 129 -3.86 -9.38 -23.07
N LEU A 130 -4.06 -9.02 -21.79
CA LEU A 130 -5.12 -9.61 -20.99
C LEU A 130 -6.52 -9.25 -21.53
N ASP A 131 -6.74 -8.01 -21.95
CA ASP A 131 -8.01 -7.61 -22.57
C ASP A 131 -8.29 -8.40 -23.86
N ALA A 132 -7.27 -8.73 -24.65
CA ALA A 132 -7.41 -9.58 -25.83
C ALA A 132 -7.71 -11.05 -25.48
N GLU A 133 -7.27 -11.52 -24.31
CA GLU A 133 -7.55 -12.86 -23.78
C GLU A 133 -8.91 -12.97 -23.08
N LEU A 134 -9.68 -11.88 -22.98
CA LEU A 134 -10.92 -11.82 -22.19
C LEU A 134 -11.98 -12.80 -22.72
N ASN A 135 -12.22 -13.86 -21.95
CA ASN A 135 -13.36 -14.76 -22.09
C ASN A 135 -13.68 -15.41 -20.72
N ASP A 136 -14.91 -15.90 -20.57
CA ASP A 136 -15.38 -16.45 -19.28
C ASP A 136 -14.48 -17.57 -18.75
N ASN A 137 -14.02 -18.47 -19.62
CA ASN A 137 -13.14 -19.57 -19.23
C ASN A 137 -11.80 -19.07 -18.66
N ASN A 138 -11.20 -18.04 -19.28
CA ASN A 138 -9.93 -17.49 -18.83
C ASN A 138 -10.09 -16.75 -17.50
N ILE A 139 -11.16 -15.97 -17.32
CA ILE A 139 -11.44 -15.25 -16.07
C ILE A 139 -11.68 -16.20 -14.90
N GLU A 140 -12.34 -17.34 -15.16
CA GLU A 140 -12.61 -18.35 -14.13
C GLU A 140 -11.36 -19.14 -13.75
N LYS A 141 -10.49 -19.46 -14.73
CA LYS A 141 -9.24 -20.18 -14.48
C LYS A 141 -8.15 -19.33 -13.82
N LYS A 142 -8.08 -18.03 -14.14
CA LYS A 142 -7.05 -17.11 -13.66
C LYS A 142 -7.56 -16.36 -12.43
N ALA A 143 -7.07 -16.74 -11.25
CA ALA A 143 -7.57 -16.24 -9.97
C ALA A 143 -7.42 -14.72 -9.80
N LEU A 144 -6.49 -14.08 -10.52
CA LEU A 144 -6.16 -12.67 -10.44
C LEU A 144 -6.36 -11.93 -11.77
N PHE A 145 -7.20 -12.46 -12.66
CA PHE A 145 -7.37 -11.92 -14.02
C PHE A 145 -7.63 -10.40 -14.00
N GLY A 146 -6.71 -9.64 -14.62
CA GLY A 146 -6.78 -8.20 -14.77
C GLY A 146 -6.52 -7.40 -13.49
N CYS A 147 -6.26 -8.06 -12.35
CA CYS A 147 -5.88 -7.38 -11.11
C CYS A 147 -4.50 -6.74 -11.25
N VAL A 148 -4.28 -5.65 -10.53
CA VAL A 148 -3.01 -4.89 -10.58
C VAL A 148 -2.32 -4.96 -9.23
N ALA A 149 -1.12 -5.54 -9.19
CA ALA A 149 -0.35 -5.71 -7.97
C ALA A 149 0.88 -4.80 -7.93
N ALA A 150 1.25 -4.34 -6.74
CA ALA A 150 2.54 -3.70 -6.52
C ALA A 150 3.43 -4.55 -5.61
N ILE A 151 4.74 -4.55 -5.85
CA ILE A 151 5.66 -5.49 -5.24
C ILE A 151 6.73 -4.71 -4.48
N LYS A 152 7.04 -5.06 -3.23
CA LYS A 152 8.08 -4.37 -2.47
C LYS A 152 9.43 -4.34 -3.20
N GLY A 153 10.14 -3.22 -3.11
CA GLY A 153 11.40 -2.95 -3.82
C GLY A 153 12.58 -3.89 -3.54
N ASN A 154 12.42 -4.89 -2.66
CA ASN A 154 13.41 -5.94 -2.41
C ASN A 154 13.05 -7.31 -3.04
N ILE A 155 11.97 -7.41 -3.81
CA ILE A 155 11.55 -8.62 -4.54
C ILE A 155 11.78 -8.40 -6.03
N SER A 156 12.44 -9.34 -6.71
CA SER A 156 12.75 -9.21 -8.14
C SER A 156 11.51 -9.26 -9.03
N ILE A 157 11.46 -8.33 -9.98
CA ILE A 157 10.52 -8.29 -11.10
C ILE A 157 11.38 -8.16 -12.37
N ARG A 158 11.12 -8.96 -13.39
CA ARG A 158 11.85 -8.91 -14.66
C ARG A 158 11.77 -7.51 -15.28
N ASP A 159 12.88 -7.05 -15.85
CA ASP A 159 13.06 -5.75 -16.52
C ASP A 159 12.93 -4.52 -15.60
N MET A 160 12.99 -4.74 -14.28
CA MET A 160 12.97 -3.71 -13.22
C MET A 160 14.16 -3.86 -12.27
N TYR A 161 14.45 -2.85 -11.46
CA TYR A 161 15.52 -2.94 -10.47
C TYR A 161 15.11 -3.79 -9.26
N ASN A 162 16.08 -4.41 -8.59
CA ASN A 162 15.90 -4.95 -7.24
C ASN A 162 17.02 -4.36 -6.38
N ASP A 163 16.73 -3.22 -5.76
CA ASP A 163 17.73 -2.37 -5.10
C ASP A 163 17.49 -2.23 -3.59
N ALA A 164 16.40 -2.79 -3.06
CA ALA A 164 15.98 -2.61 -1.67
C ALA A 164 15.95 -1.13 -1.21
N GLY A 165 15.69 -0.20 -2.14
CA GLY A 165 15.69 1.25 -1.89
C GLY A 165 17.08 1.88 -1.82
N ALA A 166 18.14 1.09 -1.99
CA ALA A 166 19.52 1.52 -1.88
C ALA A 166 20.09 1.97 -3.23
N HIS A 167 20.55 3.23 -3.30
CA HIS A 167 21.08 3.81 -4.53
C HIS A 167 22.26 2.99 -5.10
N VAL A 168 23.10 2.44 -4.23
CA VAL A 168 24.26 1.62 -4.62
C VAL A 168 23.88 0.34 -5.38
N LEU A 169 22.68 -0.20 -5.16
CA LEU A 169 22.19 -1.39 -5.88
C LEU A 169 21.42 -1.05 -7.16
N HIS A 170 21.13 0.24 -7.40
CA HIS A 170 20.37 0.70 -8.56
C HIS A 170 21.24 0.77 -9.83
N GLN A 171 21.87 -0.35 -10.20
CA GLN A 171 22.83 -0.40 -11.31
C GLN A 171 22.34 -1.26 -12.47
N LYS A 172 21.52 -2.28 -12.19
CA LYS A 172 21.09 -3.25 -13.19
C LYS A 172 19.70 -3.78 -12.92
N LYS A 173 18.93 -3.92 -14.00
CA LYS A 173 17.61 -4.54 -14.00
C LYS A 173 17.70 -6.06 -13.92
N MET A 174 16.74 -6.65 -13.23
CA MET A 174 16.60 -8.08 -13.05
C MET A 174 16.19 -8.76 -14.36
N LYS A 175 16.74 -9.95 -14.61
CA LYS A 175 16.43 -10.75 -15.80
C LYS A 175 15.23 -11.66 -15.63
N TYR A 176 14.82 -11.91 -14.39
CA TYR A 176 13.80 -12.89 -14.04
C TYR A 176 12.88 -12.33 -12.96
N ASP A 177 11.64 -12.80 -12.97
CA ASP A 177 10.68 -12.59 -11.89
C ASP A 177 11.04 -13.52 -10.73
N ALA A 178 10.89 -13.05 -9.48
CA ALA A 178 10.87 -13.94 -8.34
C ALA A 178 9.74 -14.98 -8.48
N PRO A 179 9.87 -16.20 -7.91
CA PRO A 179 8.88 -17.26 -8.12
C PRO A 179 7.44 -16.86 -7.79
N ILE A 180 7.25 -16.02 -6.76
CA ILE A 180 5.92 -15.50 -6.42
C ILE A 180 5.36 -14.56 -7.49
N VAL A 181 6.19 -13.65 -8.03
CA VAL A 181 5.77 -12.72 -9.10
C VAL A 181 5.36 -13.50 -10.35
N LYS A 182 6.12 -14.54 -10.70
CA LYS A 182 5.77 -15.46 -11.79
C LYS A 182 4.38 -16.10 -11.56
N LYS A 183 4.11 -16.62 -10.36
CA LYS A 183 2.80 -17.21 -10.01
C LYS A 183 1.67 -16.18 -10.13
N LEU A 184 1.88 -14.92 -9.72
CA LEU A 184 0.87 -13.87 -9.88
C LEU A 184 0.54 -13.63 -11.37
N ARG A 185 1.57 -13.55 -12.22
CA ARG A 185 1.40 -13.36 -13.67
C ARG A 185 0.68 -14.54 -14.33
N GLU A 186 1.01 -15.77 -13.95
CA GLU A 186 0.32 -16.98 -14.41
C GLU A 186 -1.18 -16.96 -14.05
N GLN A 187 -1.54 -16.33 -12.93
CA GLN A 187 -2.93 -16.11 -12.50
C GLN A 187 -3.59 -14.88 -13.15
N GLY A 188 -2.97 -14.26 -14.16
CA GLY A 188 -3.53 -13.14 -14.91
C GLY A 188 -3.36 -11.77 -14.26
N CYS A 189 -2.43 -11.62 -13.31
CA CYS A 189 -2.14 -10.34 -12.67
C CYS A 189 -1.21 -9.49 -13.53
N VAL A 190 -1.47 -8.17 -13.58
CA VAL A 190 -0.54 -7.15 -14.07
C VAL A 190 0.27 -6.63 -12.89
N ILE A 191 1.57 -6.42 -13.07
CA ILE A 191 2.43 -5.87 -12.01
C ILE A 191 2.65 -4.38 -12.27
N LEU A 192 2.10 -3.51 -11.42
CA LEU A 192 2.22 -2.04 -11.45
C LEU A 192 3.68 -1.60 -11.44
N GLY A 193 4.47 -2.22 -10.57
CA GLY A 193 5.86 -1.88 -10.32
C GLY A 193 6.25 -2.09 -8.86
N ARG A 194 7.25 -1.33 -8.43
CA ARG A 194 7.87 -1.47 -7.12
C ARG A 194 7.37 -0.46 -6.11
N THR A 195 7.03 -0.92 -4.90
CA THR A 195 6.71 -0.01 -3.79
C THR A 195 7.95 0.35 -2.99
N ASN A 196 7.94 1.56 -2.43
CA ASN A 196 8.93 2.03 -1.48
C ASN A 196 8.96 1.13 -0.25
N LEU A 197 10.09 1.19 0.44
CA LEU A 197 10.39 0.42 1.63
C LEU A 197 11.35 1.23 2.50
N SER A 198 11.49 0.81 3.76
CA SER A 198 12.65 1.26 4.52
C SER A 198 13.91 0.62 3.95
N GLU A 199 14.93 1.42 3.66
CA GLU A 199 16.14 1.01 2.94
C GLU A 199 16.76 -0.27 3.53
N TRP A 200 17.22 -1.18 2.66
CA TRP A 200 17.75 -2.50 3.05
C TRP A 200 16.79 -3.31 3.94
N ALA A 201 15.49 -3.15 3.70
CA ALA A 201 14.44 -3.72 4.55
C ALA A 201 14.58 -3.37 6.05
N TYR A 202 15.10 -2.16 6.35
CA TYR A 202 15.39 -1.63 7.69
C TYR A 202 16.59 -2.25 8.40
N ALA A 203 17.51 -2.86 7.65
CA ALA A 203 18.72 -3.47 8.18
C ALA A 203 20.00 -2.61 8.02
N PHE A 204 19.86 -1.33 7.64
CA PHE A 204 21.01 -0.45 7.37
C PHE A 204 21.47 0.37 8.58
N THR A 205 20.55 1.07 9.25
CA THR A 205 20.87 1.97 10.37
C THR A 205 19.73 1.97 11.40
N GLN A 206 20.06 2.27 12.66
CA GLN A 206 19.11 2.24 13.78
C GLN A 206 18.19 3.47 13.84
N ASP A 207 18.68 4.63 13.36
CA ASP A 207 17.99 5.92 13.51
C ASP A 207 17.34 6.41 12.20
N ALA A 208 17.24 5.56 11.18
CA ALA A 208 16.51 5.92 9.97
C ALA A 208 15.00 5.96 10.25
N PRO A 209 14.28 6.99 9.75
CA PRO A 209 12.84 6.99 9.82
C PRO A 209 12.27 5.81 9.01
N SER A 210 11.22 5.18 9.53
CA SER A 210 10.57 4.09 8.81
C SER A 210 10.01 4.61 7.49
N GLY A 211 10.18 3.80 6.45
CA GLY A 211 9.68 4.09 5.11
C GLY A 211 10.52 5.05 4.27
N PHE A 212 11.68 5.49 4.77
CA PHE A 212 12.69 6.18 3.97
C PHE A 212 13.57 5.21 3.18
N SER A 213 13.86 5.58 1.93
CA SER A 213 14.95 5.02 1.16
C SER A 213 15.66 6.07 0.30
N ALA A 214 16.93 5.85 -0.03
CA ALA A 214 17.68 6.77 -0.87
C ALA A 214 17.07 6.91 -2.26
N VAL A 215 16.58 5.81 -2.84
CA VAL A 215 15.96 5.79 -4.17
C VAL A 215 14.56 6.41 -4.17
N GLY A 216 13.76 6.12 -3.13
CA GLY A 216 12.33 6.45 -3.11
C GLY A 216 11.94 7.66 -2.29
N GLY A 217 12.86 8.22 -1.50
CA GLY A 217 12.55 9.23 -0.49
C GLY A 217 11.72 8.68 0.68
N GLN A 218 11.10 9.57 1.44
CA GLN A 218 10.29 9.24 2.62
C GLN A 218 8.85 8.88 2.25
N CYS A 219 8.46 7.63 2.44
CA CYS A 219 7.04 7.23 2.37
C CYS A 219 6.24 7.88 3.50
N ILE A 220 5.16 8.58 3.18
CA ILE A 220 4.34 9.33 4.16
C ILE A 220 3.14 8.50 4.59
N HIS A 221 2.80 8.56 5.88
CA HIS A 221 1.64 7.87 6.43
C HIS A 221 0.33 8.45 5.84
N PRO A 222 -0.62 7.60 5.38
CA PRO A 222 -1.79 8.06 4.63
C PRO A 222 -2.79 8.96 5.37
N ASP A 223 -2.90 8.84 6.70
CA ASP A 223 -3.91 9.58 7.47
C ASP A 223 -3.33 10.85 8.15
N ASP A 224 -2.03 10.86 8.45
CA ASP A 224 -1.34 11.95 9.15
C ASP A 224 0.16 11.89 8.85
N MET A 225 0.74 12.95 8.30
CA MET A 225 2.16 13.02 7.95
C MET A 225 3.12 13.02 9.15
N HIS A 226 2.60 13.22 10.37
CA HIS A 226 3.37 13.16 11.61
C HIS A 226 3.35 11.78 12.28
N GLU A 227 2.51 10.85 11.80
CA GLU A 227 2.51 9.45 12.27
C GLU A 227 3.56 8.62 11.51
N ASP A 228 4.14 7.64 12.20
CA ASP A 228 5.07 6.70 11.60
C ASP A 228 4.33 5.69 10.70
N VAL A 229 4.67 5.68 9.39
CA VAL A 229 4.18 4.68 8.42
C VAL A 229 4.65 3.25 8.76
N SER A 230 5.63 3.12 9.65
CA SER A 230 6.34 1.90 10.00
C SER A 230 7.02 1.24 8.80
N GLY A 231 7.53 0.03 8.99
CA GLY A 231 8.32 -0.60 7.95
C GLY A 231 8.72 -2.02 8.29
N SER A 232 9.43 -2.69 7.38
CA SER A 232 9.98 -2.11 6.16
C SER A 232 9.07 -2.10 4.93
N SER A 233 7.90 -2.77 4.93
CA SER A 233 6.97 -2.78 3.79
C SER A 233 6.04 -1.55 3.75
N SER A 234 6.60 -0.35 3.96
CA SER A 234 5.88 0.92 4.12
C SER A 234 5.00 1.25 2.90
N GLY A 235 5.60 1.33 1.70
CA GLY A 235 4.87 1.64 0.47
C GLY A 235 3.85 0.56 0.12
N SER A 236 4.15 -0.71 0.42
CA SER A 236 3.20 -1.80 0.23
C SER A 236 1.93 -1.59 1.04
N ALA A 237 2.04 -1.18 2.32
CA ALA A 237 0.90 -0.92 3.20
C ALA A 237 0.18 0.40 2.86
N ALA A 238 0.94 1.49 2.73
CA ALA A 238 0.40 2.83 2.44
C ALA A 238 -0.36 2.84 1.11
N GLY A 239 0.14 2.14 0.08
CA GLY A 239 -0.52 2.07 -1.21
C GLY A 239 -1.85 1.30 -1.20
N ILE A 240 -2.00 0.27 -0.34
CA ILE A 240 -3.30 -0.40 -0.13
C ILE A 240 -4.30 0.58 0.49
N LYS A 241 -3.88 1.30 1.54
CA LYS A 241 -4.70 2.30 2.21
C LYS A 241 -5.13 3.42 1.25
N LEU A 242 -4.23 3.85 0.37
CA LEU A 242 -4.44 4.92 -0.61
C LEU A 242 -5.12 4.47 -1.93
N ASN A 243 -5.50 3.20 -2.07
CA ASN A 243 -6.10 2.66 -3.31
C ASN A 243 -5.20 2.79 -4.55
N LEU A 244 -3.89 2.56 -4.44
CA LEU A 244 -2.96 2.73 -5.56
C LEU A 244 -2.77 1.46 -6.41
N PHE A 245 -3.28 0.33 -5.93
CA PHE A 245 -3.27 -0.97 -6.60
C PHE A 245 -4.29 -1.91 -5.93
N THR A 246 -4.60 -3.05 -6.55
CA THR A 246 -5.57 -4.02 -6.02
C THR A 246 -5.05 -4.71 -4.77
N PHE A 247 -3.78 -5.13 -4.79
CA PHE A 247 -3.07 -5.71 -3.65
C PHE A 247 -1.57 -5.47 -3.78
N SER A 248 -0.80 -5.77 -2.72
CA SER A 248 0.67 -5.73 -2.78
C SER A 248 1.30 -6.94 -2.10
N LEU A 249 2.58 -7.14 -2.39
CA LEU A 249 3.44 -8.05 -1.65
C LEU A 249 4.49 -7.26 -0.87
N GLY A 250 4.71 -7.66 0.37
CA GLY A 250 5.80 -7.18 1.22
C GLY A 250 6.68 -8.33 1.70
N THR A 251 7.64 -8.00 2.56
CA THR A 251 8.54 -8.97 3.18
C THR A 251 8.69 -8.68 4.66
N GLU A 252 8.85 -9.74 5.46
CA GLU A 252 9.04 -9.66 6.90
C GLU A 252 10.13 -10.59 7.41
N THR A 253 11.12 -9.99 8.06
CA THR A 253 12.05 -10.64 8.99
C THR A 253 11.44 -10.62 10.39
N GLN A 254 11.08 -9.42 10.87
CA GLN A 254 10.41 -9.19 12.15
C GLN A 254 9.51 -7.95 12.04
N GLY A 255 8.20 -8.14 12.05
CA GLY A 255 7.20 -7.06 12.02
C GLY A 255 7.04 -6.31 10.69
N SER A 256 7.89 -6.52 9.68
CA SER A 256 7.90 -5.69 8.47
C SER A 256 6.72 -5.85 7.49
N LEU A 257 5.80 -6.77 7.73
CA LEU A 257 4.45 -6.83 7.14
C LEU A 257 3.42 -6.34 8.16
N LEU A 258 3.43 -6.91 9.36
CA LEU A 258 2.42 -6.66 10.40
C LEU A 258 2.42 -5.23 10.92
N SER A 259 3.59 -4.69 11.26
CA SER A 259 3.76 -3.34 11.83
C SER A 259 3.26 -2.24 10.90
N PRO A 260 3.67 -2.16 9.61
CA PRO A 260 3.12 -1.16 8.70
C PRO A 260 1.65 -1.37 8.41
N ALA A 261 1.14 -2.62 8.36
CA ALA A 261 -0.29 -2.87 8.20
C ALA A 261 -1.13 -2.34 9.39
N ILE A 262 -0.63 -2.51 10.61
CA ILE A 262 -1.26 -2.00 11.83
C ILE A 262 -1.23 -0.48 11.84
N ASN A 263 -0.07 0.13 11.58
CA ASN A 263 0.10 1.58 11.70
C ASN A 263 -0.74 2.35 10.67
N VAL A 264 -0.71 1.98 9.39
CA VAL A 264 -1.51 2.68 8.36
C VAL A 264 -3.01 2.43 8.45
N ARG A 265 -3.41 1.41 9.23
CA ARG A 265 -4.79 0.94 9.46
C ARG A 265 -5.46 0.42 8.18
N ASN A 266 -6.50 -0.41 8.34
CA ASN A 266 -7.27 -1.00 7.22
C ASN A 266 -6.47 -1.79 6.19
N VAL A 267 -5.36 -2.38 6.62
CA VAL A 267 -4.59 -3.30 5.78
C VAL A 267 -4.59 -4.67 6.46
N CYS A 268 -5.06 -5.67 5.73
CA CYS A 268 -4.96 -7.07 6.11
C CYS A 268 -3.66 -7.64 5.56
N THR A 269 -2.92 -8.37 6.39
CA THR A 269 -1.69 -9.04 5.96
C THR A 269 -1.50 -10.37 6.69
N LEU A 270 -0.56 -11.16 6.18
CA LEU A 270 -0.13 -12.42 6.78
C LEU A 270 1.38 -12.50 6.64
N LYS A 271 2.08 -12.73 7.74
CA LYS A 271 3.43 -13.30 7.72
C LYS A 271 3.30 -14.82 7.65
N PRO A 272 3.63 -15.47 6.52
CA PRO A 272 3.52 -16.93 6.43
C PRO A 272 4.49 -17.64 7.38
N THR A 273 4.25 -18.93 7.59
CA THR A 273 5.24 -19.83 8.17
C THR A 273 6.49 -19.85 7.30
N LEU A 274 7.67 -19.80 7.93
CA LEU A 274 8.96 -19.82 7.23
C LEU A 274 9.03 -20.97 6.22
N GLY A 275 9.55 -20.70 5.03
CA GLY A 275 9.69 -21.68 3.94
C GLY A 275 8.41 -22.02 3.19
N THR A 276 7.24 -21.48 3.58
CA THR A 276 5.97 -21.75 2.87
C THR A 276 5.88 -21.00 1.54
N TRP A 277 6.41 -19.78 1.49
CA TRP A 277 6.61 -19.03 0.25
C TRP A 277 8.10 -19.11 -0.10
N SER A 278 8.43 -19.19 -1.39
CA SER A 278 9.83 -19.14 -1.83
C SER A 278 10.44 -17.78 -1.48
N GLY A 279 11.65 -17.80 -0.91
CA GLY A 279 12.48 -16.61 -0.68
C GLY A 279 13.47 -16.32 -1.81
N GLU A 280 13.43 -17.07 -2.90
CA GLU A 280 14.32 -16.88 -4.05
C GLU A 280 14.07 -15.53 -4.74
N ASP A 281 15.16 -14.92 -5.21
CA ASP A 281 15.18 -13.61 -5.87
C ASP A 281 14.52 -12.48 -5.03
N ILE A 282 14.68 -12.57 -3.70
CA ILE A 282 14.37 -11.52 -2.73
C ILE A 282 15.68 -11.13 -2.05
N ILE A 283 16.00 -9.83 -1.96
CA ILE A 283 17.17 -9.36 -1.19
C ILE A 283 16.90 -9.69 0.28
N PRO A 284 17.73 -10.56 0.90
CA PRO A 284 17.48 -11.06 2.24
C PRO A 284 17.99 -10.10 3.32
N VAL A 285 17.49 -10.27 4.53
CA VAL A 285 18.05 -9.76 5.78
C VAL A 285 18.53 -10.93 6.64
N ASN A 286 17.64 -11.90 6.90
CA ASN A 286 17.93 -13.10 7.68
C ASN A 286 17.13 -14.30 7.17
N TYR A 287 17.82 -15.26 6.57
CA TYR A 287 17.22 -16.47 6.01
C TYR A 287 16.40 -17.30 7.02
N ASP A 288 16.71 -17.22 8.31
CA ASP A 288 15.99 -17.97 9.35
C ASP A 288 14.63 -17.34 9.73
N GLN A 289 14.32 -16.16 9.20
CA GLN A 289 13.12 -15.41 9.57
C GLN A 289 12.37 -14.82 8.36
N ASP A 290 13.08 -14.53 7.28
CA ASP A 290 12.57 -13.85 6.10
C ASP A 290 11.40 -14.60 5.45
N CYS A 291 10.28 -13.88 5.31
CA CYS A 291 9.08 -14.37 4.64
C CYS A 291 8.53 -13.29 3.70
N CYS A 292 8.15 -13.67 2.49
CA CYS A 292 7.27 -12.85 1.65
C CYS A 292 5.81 -13.05 2.06
N GLY A 293 4.98 -12.00 1.96
CA GLY A 293 3.57 -12.10 2.33
C GLY A 293 2.68 -11.05 1.66
N PRO A 294 1.36 -11.27 1.61
CA PRO A 294 0.42 -10.38 0.95
C PRO A 294 0.02 -9.22 1.86
N MET A 295 -0.27 -8.06 1.28
CA MET A 295 -0.96 -6.95 1.93
C MET A 295 -2.17 -6.57 1.07
N THR A 296 -3.34 -6.56 1.68
CA THR A 296 -4.63 -6.41 0.98
C THR A 296 -5.61 -5.64 1.87
N ARG A 297 -6.84 -5.46 1.40
CA ARG A 297 -7.91 -4.92 2.24
C ARG A 297 -8.78 -5.94 2.95
N THR A 298 -8.75 -7.19 2.50
CA THR A 298 -9.68 -8.21 3.00
C THR A 298 -8.92 -9.47 3.38
N ILE A 299 -9.38 -10.15 4.43
CA ILE A 299 -8.78 -11.43 4.84
C ILE A 299 -8.98 -12.48 3.72
N LYS A 300 -10.08 -12.36 2.95
CA LYS A 300 -10.34 -13.20 1.79
C LYS A 300 -9.25 -13.07 0.72
N ASP A 301 -8.82 -11.84 0.41
CA ASP A 301 -7.74 -11.61 -0.56
C ASP A 301 -6.39 -12.13 -0.01
N VAL A 302 -6.15 -12.02 1.30
CA VAL A 302 -4.97 -12.64 1.96
C VAL A 302 -4.96 -14.17 1.79
N GLU A 303 -6.09 -14.83 2.01
CA GLU A 303 -6.24 -16.28 1.86
C GLU A 303 -6.04 -16.74 0.41
N LEU A 304 -6.64 -16.02 -0.54
CA LEU A 304 -6.48 -16.28 -1.97
C LEU A 304 -5.00 -16.19 -2.39
N LEU A 305 -4.31 -15.11 -2.02
CA LEU A 305 -2.90 -14.91 -2.35
C LEU A 305 -2.00 -15.95 -1.69
N HIS A 306 -2.32 -16.34 -0.44
CA HIS A 306 -1.63 -17.45 0.22
C HIS A 306 -1.75 -18.75 -0.56
N ARG A 307 -2.97 -19.12 -1.01
CA ARG A 307 -3.20 -20.33 -1.82
C ARG A 307 -2.44 -20.31 -3.13
N ILE A 308 -2.44 -19.18 -3.84
CA ILE A 308 -1.66 -19.00 -5.07
C ILE A 308 -0.17 -19.23 -4.79
N ALA A 309 0.36 -18.63 -3.73
CA ALA A 309 1.76 -18.74 -3.38
C ALA A 309 2.20 -20.17 -3.03
N VAL A 310 1.34 -20.95 -2.35
CA VAL A 310 1.63 -22.37 -2.04
C VAL A 310 1.24 -23.34 -3.15
N GLY A 311 0.64 -22.85 -4.25
CA GLY A 311 0.22 -23.68 -5.38
C GLY A 311 -1.02 -24.54 -5.10
N ILE A 312 -1.85 -24.17 -4.11
CA ILE A 312 -3.13 -24.84 -3.85
C ILE A 312 -4.16 -24.31 -4.87
N PRO A 313 -4.83 -25.19 -5.63
CA PRO A 313 -5.87 -24.78 -6.58
C PRO A 313 -6.97 -23.96 -5.91
N ASN A 314 -7.51 -22.98 -6.63
CA ASN A 314 -8.67 -22.21 -6.19
C ASN A 314 -9.97 -23.02 -6.41
N THR A 315 -10.23 -24.00 -5.55
CA THR A 315 -11.48 -24.77 -5.52
C THR A 315 -12.48 -24.16 -4.55
N SER A 316 -13.77 -24.24 -4.89
CA SER A 316 -14.90 -23.83 -4.04
C SER A 316 -15.09 -24.71 -2.80
N ASP A 317 -14.45 -25.89 -2.76
CA ASP A 317 -14.55 -26.80 -1.63
C ASP A 317 -13.64 -26.39 -0.48
N SER A 318 -14.25 -26.37 0.70
CA SER A 318 -13.68 -26.12 2.01
C SER A 318 -12.59 -27.16 2.35
N ASP A 319 -11.39 -26.99 1.81
CA ASP A 319 -10.27 -27.82 2.21
C ASP A 319 -9.79 -27.37 3.60
N SER A 320 -9.56 -28.35 4.47
CA SER A 320 -9.18 -28.25 5.90
C SER A 320 -7.85 -27.53 6.20
N ARG A 321 -7.27 -26.87 5.18
CA ARG A 321 -6.02 -26.09 5.20
C ARG A 321 -6.26 -24.57 5.05
N SER A 322 -7.51 -24.11 5.20
CA SER A 322 -7.85 -22.69 5.27
C SER A 322 -7.01 -21.96 6.34
N LEU A 323 -6.63 -20.71 6.07
CA LEU A 323 -5.95 -19.86 7.06
C LEU A 323 -6.74 -19.83 8.37
N ARG A 324 -6.08 -20.20 9.47
CA ARG A 324 -6.68 -20.14 10.80
C ARG A 324 -6.55 -18.72 11.32
N VAL A 325 -7.68 -18.02 11.47
CA VAL A 325 -7.71 -16.68 12.05
C VAL A 325 -7.71 -16.81 13.56
N GLY A 326 -6.63 -16.35 14.19
CA GLY A 326 -6.60 -16.16 15.64
C GLY A 326 -7.37 -14.89 16.01
N TYR A 327 -8.42 -15.02 16.82
CA TYR A 327 -9.16 -13.89 17.36
C TYR A 327 -8.73 -13.63 18.81
N LEU A 328 -8.20 -12.44 19.10
CA LEU A 328 -7.85 -12.04 20.45
C LEU A 328 -9.07 -11.37 21.12
N GLY A 329 -9.94 -12.20 21.72
CA GLY A 329 -11.15 -11.79 22.42
C GLY A 329 -11.95 -12.99 22.93
N LYS A 330 -13.15 -12.79 23.49
CA LYS A 330 -14.05 -13.92 23.78
C LYS A 330 -14.49 -14.54 22.45
N LEU A 331 -14.16 -15.81 22.25
CA LEU A 331 -14.60 -16.57 21.08
C LEU A 331 -16.14 -16.51 21.00
N PRO A 332 -16.73 -16.02 19.90
CA PRO A 332 -18.16 -16.13 19.68
C PRO A 332 -18.58 -17.60 19.63
N ALA A 333 -19.84 -17.91 19.99
CA ALA A 333 -20.39 -19.27 19.94
C ALA A 333 -20.40 -19.85 18.50
N TYR A 334 -20.37 -18.97 17.50
CA TYR A 334 -20.22 -19.27 16.08
C TYR A 334 -18.89 -18.70 15.58
N MET A 335 -18.10 -19.50 14.85
CA MET A 335 -16.84 -19.05 14.26
C MET A 335 -17.12 -18.37 12.91
N PRO A 336 -16.94 -17.04 12.79
CA PRO A 336 -17.24 -16.32 11.56
C PRO A 336 -16.29 -16.70 10.42
N SER A 337 -16.82 -16.72 9.20
CA SER A 337 -16.04 -16.81 7.95
C SER A 337 -15.08 -15.63 7.78
N ALA A 338 -14.07 -15.77 6.92
CA ALA A 338 -13.14 -14.68 6.60
C ALA A 338 -13.85 -13.41 6.07
N GLU A 339 -14.96 -13.59 5.34
CA GLU A 339 -15.80 -12.51 4.84
C GLU A 339 -16.53 -11.80 5.98
N GLU A 340 -17.13 -12.54 6.91
CA GLU A 340 -17.79 -11.99 8.11
C GLU A 340 -16.80 -11.24 9.01
N CYS A 341 -15.60 -11.78 9.22
CA CYS A 341 -14.51 -11.09 9.93
C CYS A 341 -14.14 -9.77 9.26
N THR A 342 -13.96 -9.79 7.92
CA THR A 342 -13.63 -8.58 7.15
C THR A 342 -14.73 -7.54 7.29
N ASN A 343 -16.00 -7.93 7.10
CA ASN A 343 -17.14 -7.03 7.21
C ASN A 343 -17.27 -6.42 8.61
N TYR A 344 -17.02 -7.21 9.66
CA TYR A 344 -17.05 -6.74 11.04
C TYR A 344 -15.94 -5.72 11.35
N ILE A 345 -14.69 -6.01 10.94
CA ILE A 345 -13.56 -5.09 11.09
C ILE A 345 -13.84 -3.78 10.35
N MET A 346 -14.30 -3.87 9.11
CA MET A 346 -14.64 -2.70 8.29
C MET A 346 -15.82 -1.90 8.87
N PHE A 347 -16.81 -2.57 9.47
CA PHE A 347 -17.91 -1.90 10.18
C PHE A 347 -17.39 -1.11 11.38
N ILE A 348 -16.62 -1.74 12.28
CA ILE A 348 -16.03 -1.07 13.45
C ILE A 348 -15.23 0.15 12.99
N TYR A 349 -14.37 -0.02 11.99
CA TYR A 349 -13.56 1.08 11.47
C TYR A 349 -14.43 2.22 10.94
N ARG A 350 -15.45 1.94 10.11
CA ARG A 350 -16.37 2.96 9.58
C ARG A 350 -17.12 3.69 10.69
N SER A 351 -17.49 2.99 11.76
CA SER A 351 -18.11 3.61 12.93
C SER A 351 -17.16 4.51 13.71
N ILE A 352 -15.88 4.15 13.80
CA ILE A 352 -14.84 4.97 14.47
C ILE A 352 -14.48 6.18 13.61
N THR A 353 -14.23 6.00 12.32
CA THR A 353 -13.89 7.10 11.40
C THR A 353 -15.02 8.09 11.20
N ARG A 354 -16.29 7.64 11.13
CA ARG A 354 -17.43 8.56 11.14
C ARG A 354 -17.52 9.40 12.41
N ARG A 355 -17.11 8.87 13.57
CA ARG A 355 -17.05 9.63 14.84
C ARG A 355 -15.92 10.64 14.88
N GLN A 356 -14.85 10.43 14.12
CA GLN A 356 -13.75 11.41 14.02
C GLN A 356 -14.07 12.54 13.02
N CYS A 357 -14.91 12.28 12.00
CA CYS A 357 -15.29 13.29 11.01
C CYS A 357 -16.52 14.13 11.38
N LEU A 358 -17.37 13.68 12.32
CA LEU A 358 -18.55 14.41 12.76
C LEU A 358 -18.36 14.81 14.24
N GLY A 359 -18.39 16.11 14.53
CA GLY A 359 -18.31 16.62 15.89
C GLY A 359 -19.36 15.96 16.82
N PRO A 360 -19.10 15.93 18.14
CA PRO A 360 -19.80 15.07 19.12
C PRO A 360 -21.33 15.24 19.14
N ASP A 361 -21.86 16.36 18.67
CA ASP A 361 -23.28 16.73 18.83
C ASP A 361 -24.18 16.41 17.62
N SER A 362 -23.68 15.73 16.58
CA SER A 362 -24.36 15.66 15.27
C SER A 362 -24.84 14.26 14.82
N LEU A 363 -25.06 13.29 15.72
CA LEU A 363 -25.57 11.97 15.32
C LEU A 363 -26.94 11.62 15.93
N PRO A 364 -27.90 11.12 15.12
CA PRO A 364 -29.14 10.52 15.62
C PRO A 364 -28.87 9.22 16.38
N SER A 365 -29.69 8.94 17.38
CA SER A 365 -29.66 7.69 18.15
C SER A 365 -29.96 6.49 17.25
N ALA A 366 -28.93 5.85 16.69
CA ALA A 366 -29.07 4.54 16.07
C ALA A 366 -29.27 3.50 17.17
N THR A 367 -30.49 2.98 17.29
CA THR A 367 -30.86 1.94 18.24
C THR A 367 -30.15 0.62 17.93
N PHE A 368 -29.80 -0.09 19.00
CA PHE A 368 -29.05 -1.34 19.06
C PHE A 368 -29.81 -2.58 18.50
N ASP A 369 -30.88 -2.40 17.74
CA ASP A 369 -31.90 -3.44 17.54
C ASP A 369 -31.54 -4.49 16.47
N ASN A 370 -30.50 -4.28 15.65
CA ASN A 370 -30.08 -5.27 14.65
C ASN A 370 -28.99 -6.25 15.13
N ILE A 371 -28.65 -6.26 16.43
CA ILE A 371 -27.62 -7.14 17.02
C ILE A 371 -28.22 -8.41 17.67
N SER A 372 -29.52 -8.67 17.51
CA SER A 372 -30.13 -9.88 18.07
C SER A 372 -29.71 -11.18 17.37
N GLN A 373 -28.99 -11.13 16.25
CA GLN A 373 -28.48 -12.32 15.54
C GLN A 373 -27.05 -12.73 15.92
N PHE A 374 -26.35 -11.98 16.79
CA PHE A 374 -24.94 -12.22 17.14
C PHE A 374 -24.67 -12.40 18.64
N LYS A 375 -25.68 -12.75 19.44
CA LYS A 375 -25.51 -13.08 20.87
C LYS A 375 -25.32 -14.57 21.12
#